data_AF-A0A954IG94-F1
#
_entry.id   AF-A0A954IG94-F1
#
_cell.length_a   1.000
_cell.length_b   1.000
_cell.length_c   1.000
_cell.angle_alpha   90.00
_cell.angle_beta   90.00
_cell.angle_gamma   90.00
#
_symmetry.space_group_name_H-M   'P 1'
#
loop_
_entity.id
_entity.type
_entity.pdbx_description
1 polymer ?
#
loop_
_entity_poly.entity_id
_entity_poly.type
_entity_poly.pdbx_seq_one_letter_code
_entity_poly.pdbx_strand_id
1 'polypeptide(L)'
;MIQPSSAHNRILRVSPDSADPESVLRQALERQEHAFRDAVAVMSKLKDDMNSSDVHATGLIDRLQQTLAQVISAQSGVQEAQQRFQLSGQQVSTELRTVLKEQEQTLRQMLTCIQETQVQLEAARNVLIPGIERESRRRSMHAAYQQSMRTL
;
A
#
# COMPACT_ATOMS: atom_id res chain seq x y z
N MET A 1 14.34 -10.97 69.59
CA MET A 1 13.85 -9.68 69.08
C MET A 1 14.29 -9.53 67.63
N ILE A 2 13.29 -9.47 66.73
CA ILE A 2 13.27 -8.85 65.39
C ILE A 2 14.27 -9.36 64.32
N GLN A 3 13.74 -10.17 63.39
CA GLN A 3 14.24 -10.29 62.01
C GLN A 3 13.97 -9.00 61.22
N PRO A 4 14.82 -8.64 60.25
CA PRO A 4 14.40 -7.91 59.06
C PRO A 4 14.55 -8.83 57.83
N SER A 5 13.43 -9.32 57.31
CA SER A 5 12.69 -8.72 56.18
C SER A 5 13.34 -8.99 54.83
N SER A 6 12.82 -10.03 54.18
CA SER A 6 12.91 -10.30 52.75
C SER A 6 12.64 -9.03 51.94
N ALA A 7 13.68 -8.50 51.31
CA ALA A 7 13.54 -7.57 50.21
C ALA A 7 12.83 -8.30 49.06
N HIS A 8 11.52 -8.07 49.00
CA HIS A 8 10.68 -8.36 47.86
C HIS A 8 11.23 -7.61 46.65
N ASN A 9 12.08 -8.27 45.88
CA ASN A 9 12.36 -7.83 44.53
C ASN A 9 11.16 -8.22 43.67
N ARG A 10 10.09 -7.44 43.84
CA ARG A 10 8.90 -7.43 43.00
C ARG A 10 9.38 -6.92 41.64
N ILE A 11 9.88 -7.85 40.83
CA ILE A 11 10.05 -7.64 39.40
C ILE A 11 8.67 -7.21 38.91
N LEU A 12 8.52 -5.90 38.68
CA LEU A 12 7.48 -5.31 37.87
C LEU A 12 7.68 -5.89 36.46
N ARG A 13 7.13 -7.08 36.26
CA ARG A 13 6.73 -7.54 34.94
C ARG A 13 5.72 -6.52 34.44
N VAL A 14 6.20 -5.54 33.68
CA VAL A 14 5.38 -4.84 32.71
C VAL A 14 5.01 -5.91 31.70
N SER A 15 3.86 -6.57 31.91
CA SER A 15 3.26 -7.43 30.90
C SER A 15 2.98 -6.55 29.68
N PRO A 16 3.55 -6.83 28.49
CA PRO A 16 3.25 -6.06 27.28
C PRO A 16 1.89 -6.43 26.66
N ASP A 17 0.96 -7.01 27.45
CA ASP A 17 -0.11 -7.86 26.91
C ASP A 17 -1.48 -7.59 27.54
N SER A 18 -1.89 -6.32 27.59
CA SER A 18 -3.25 -5.94 27.99
C SER A 18 -3.89 -4.92 27.05
N ALA A 19 -3.50 -4.92 25.77
CA ALA A 19 -4.33 -4.29 24.76
C ALA A 19 -5.47 -5.26 24.44
N ASP A 20 -6.71 -4.82 24.68
CA ASP A 20 -7.91 -5.58 24.34
C ASP A 20 -7.82 -6.09 22.88
N PRO A 21 -7.93 -7.41 22.62
CA PRO A 21 -7.77 -7.99 21.28
C PRO A 21 -8.67 -7.33 20.23
N GLU A 22 -9.88 -6.90 20.63
CA GLU A 22 -10.77 -6.11 19.77
C GLU A 22 -10.18 -4.75 19.41
N SER A 23 -9.63 -4.02 20.39
CA SER A 23 -8.93 -2.75 20.14
C SER A 23 -7.72 -2.91 19.23
N VAL A 24 -6.98 -4.02 19.34
CA VAL A 24 -5.83 -4.32 18.47
C VAL A 24 -6.29 -4.57 17.04
N LEU A 25 -7.37 -5.34 16.86
CA LEU A 25 -7.98 -5.59 15.55
C LEU A 25 -8.50 -4.29 14.93
N ARG A 26 -9.15 -3.43 15.71
CA ARG A 26 -9.65 -2.13 15.25
C ARG A 26 -8.54 -1.22 14.75
N GLN A 27 -7.45 -1.06 15.51
CA GLN A 27 -6.29 -0.28 15.06
C GLN A 27 -5.65 -0.85 13.79
N ALA A 28 -5.59 -2.18 13.67
CA ALA A 28 -5.05 -2.80 12.46
C ALA A 28 -5.92 -2.46 11.24
N LEU A 29 -7.25 -2.52 11.38
CA LEU A 29 -8.22 -2.17 10.35
C LEU A 29 -8.14 -0.69 9.94
N GLU A 30 -7.96 0.22 10.90
CA GLU A 30 -7.80 1.67 10.65
C GLU A 30 -6.50 1.98 9.88
N ARG A 31 -5.38 1.34 10.28
CA ARG A 31 -4.10 1.49 9.55
C ARG A 31 -4.20 0.99 8.12
N GLN A 32 -4.92 -0.12 7.92
CA GLN A 32 -5.18 -0.67 6.59
C GLN A 32 -6.00 0.33 5.76
N GLU A 33 -7.06 0.89 6.32
CA GLU A 33 -7.89 1.93 5.67
C GLU A 33 -7.08 3.17 5.27
N HIS A 34 -6.14 3.61 6.11
CA HIS A 34 -5.28 4.73 5.80
C HIS A 34 -4.32 4.42 4.64
N ALA A 35 -3.62 3.28 4.68
CA ALA A 35 -2.74 2.84 3.60
C ALA A 35 -3.50 2.69 2.27
N PHE A 36 -4.75 2.25 2.35
CA PHE A 36 -5.65 2.15 1.20
C PHE A 36 -6.03 3.51 0.62
N ARG A 37 -6.41 4.49 1.45
CA ARG A 37 -6.71 5.86 0.97
C ARG A 37 -5.52 6.50 0.28
N ASP A 38 -4.32 6.30 0.84
CA ASP A 38 -3.09 6.82 0.24
C ASP A 38 -2.81 6.17 -1.12
N ALA A 39 -3.05 4.86 -1.26
CA ALA A 39 -2.85 4.15 -2.52
C ALA A 39 -3.77 4.71 -3.61
N VAL A 40 -5.06 4.88 -3.30
CA VAL A 40 -6.06 5.46 -4.22
C VAL A 40 -5.67 6.87 -4.63
N ALA A 41 -5.21 7.71 -3.71
CA ALA A 41 -4.79 9.07 -4.01
C ALA A 41 -3.59 9.13 -4.97
N VAL A 42 -2.60 8.24 -4.79
CA VAL A 42 -1.44 8.13 -5.70
C VAL A 42 -1.86 7.63 -7.08
N MET A 43 -2.74 6.62 -7.14
CA MET A 43 -3.27 6.09 -8.40
C MET A 43 -4.05 7.16 -9.18
N SER A 44 -4.90 7.94 -8.50
CA SER A 44 -5.66 9.02 -9.13
C SER A 44 -4.74 10.10 -9.72
N LYS A 45 -3.69 10.50 -8.99
CA LYS A 45 -2.70 11.44 -9.51
C LYS A 45 -1.94 10.90 -10.71
N LEU A 46 -1.56 9.62 -10.66
CA LEU A 46 -0.88 8.96 -11.78
C LEU A 46 -1.76 8.97 -13.04
N LYS A 47 -3.06 8.71 -12.89
CA LYS A 47 -4.03 8.81 -13.99
C LYS A 47 -4.08 10.23 -14.57
N ASP A 48 -4.16 11.25 -13.72
CA ASP A 48 -4.22 12.64 -14.17
C ASP A 48 -2.93 13.05 -14.91
N ASP A 49 -1.76 12.66 -14.40
CA ASP A 49 -0.44 12.94 -15.00
C ASP A 49 -0.23 12.19 -16.33
N MET A 50 -0.72 10.95 -16.44
CA MET A 50 -0.66 10.19 -17.69
C MET A 50 -1.52 10.81 -18.80
N ASN A 51 -2.62 11.48 -18.44
CA ASN A 51 -3.47 12.19 -19.39
C ASN A 51 -2.91 13.55 -19.79
N SER A 52 -2.04 14.16 -18.97
CA SER A 52 -1.47 15.49 -19.21
C SER A 52 -0.15 15.48 -20.01
N SER A 53 0.37 14.29 -20.39
CA SER A 53 1.68 14.14 -21.07
C SER A 53 2.87 14.69 -20.28
N ASP A 54 2.72 14.87 -18.97
CA ASP A 54 3.76 15.41 -18.11
C ASP A 54 4.76 14.32 -17.67
N VAL A 55 6.06 14.62 -17.75
CA VAL A 55 7.18 13.66 -17.65
C VAL A 55 7.44 13.20 -16.19
N HIS A 56 6.68 13.71 -15.23
CA HIS A 56 6.82 13.43 -13.80
C HIS A 56 6.30 12.05 -13.34
N ALA A 57 5.73 11.25 -14.25
CA ALA A 57 5.16 9.93 -13.96
C ALA A 57 6.13 8.92 -13.29
N THR A 58 7.44 9.08 -13.46
CA THR A 58 8.45 8.18 -12.85
C THR A 58 8.44 8.22 -11.32
N GLY A 59 8.33 9.41 -10.71
CA GLY A 59 8.28 9.54 -9.24
C GLY A 59 6.97 9.03 -8.63
N LEU A 60 5.88 9.04 -9.40
CA LEU A 60 4.59 8.51 -8.96
C LEU A 60 4.54 6.98 -9.01
N ILE A 61 5.27 6.34 -9.94
CA ILE A 61 5.38 4.88 -9.98
C ILE A 61 6.12 4.35 -8.76
N ASP A 62 7.25 4.95 -8.39
CA ASP A 62 8.00 4.56 -7.18
C ASP A 62 7.15 4.75 -5.91
N ARG A 63 6.41 5.86 -5.85
CA ARG A 63 5.49 6.13 -4.75
C ARG A 63 4.33 5.13 -4.71
N LEU A 64 3.80 4.74 -5.87
CA LEU A 64 2.77 3.71 -5.97
C LEU A 64 3.28 2.36 -5.44
N GLN A 65 4.51 1.96 -5.81
CA GLN A 65 5.13 0.73 -5.30
C GLN A 65 5.29 0.76 -3.77
N GLN A 66 5.74 1.89 -3.21
CA GLN A 66 5.85 2.06 -1.76
C GLN A 66 4.49 1.95 -1.07
N THR A 67 3.46 2.62 -1.60
CA THR A 67 2.13 2.57 -0.99
C THR A 67 1.51 1.17 -1.09
N LEU A 68 1.72 0.45 -2.20
CA LEU A 68 1.30 -0.95 -2.32
C LEU A 68 2.02 -1.87 -1.31
N ALA A 69 3.30 -1.63 -1.03
CA ALA A 69 4.03 -2.37 0.00
C ALA A 69 3.47 -2.09 1.41
N GLN A 70 3.08 -0.84 1.70
CA GLN A 70 2.42 -0.48 2.96
C GLN A 70 1.06 -1.15 3.10
N VAL A 71 0.29 -1.23 2.02
CA VAL A 71 -0.98 -1.96 1.97
C VAL A 71 -0.80 -3.44 2.32
N ILE A 72 0.20 -4.10 1.72
CA ILE A 72 0.51 -5.51 2.00
C ILE A 72 0.87 -5.68 3.49
N SER A 73 1.74 -4.80 4.02
CA SER A 73 2.14 -4.84 5.43
C SER A 73 0.95 -4.63 6.38
N ALA A 74 0.06 -3.68 6.08
CA ALA A 74 -1.13 -3.43 6.88
C ALA A 74 -2.09 -4.63 6.85
N GLN A 75 -2.22 -5.30 5.71
CA GLN A 75 -3.04 -6.52 5.58
C GLN A 75 -2.48 -7.68 6.41
N SER A 76 -1.16 -7.88 6.42
CA SER A 76 -0.53 -8.85 7.32
C SER A 76 -0.81 -8.53 8.79
N GLY A 77 -0.75 -7.25 9.18
CA GLY A 77 -1.09 -6.81 10.53
C GLY A 77 -2.55 -7.09 10.93
N VAL A 78 -3.49 -6.93 10.00
CA VAL A 78 -4.90 -7.30 10.21
C VAL A 78 -5.06 -8.80 10.38
N GLN A 79 -4.39 -9.63 9.58
CA GLN A 79 -4.44 -11.09 9.70
C GLN A 79 -3.93 -11.57 11.07
N GLU A 80 -2.80 -11.02 11.54
CA GLU A 80 -2.27 -11.32 12.87
C GLU A 80 -3.24 -10.90 13.98
N ALA A 81 -3.79 -9.68 13.90
CA ALA A 81 -4.73 -9.17 14.88
C ALA A 81 -6.05 -9.98 14.90
N GLN A 82 -6.54 -10.38 13.72
CA GLN A 82 -7.72 -11.24 13.58
C GLN A 82 -7.47 -12.61 14.20
N GLN A 83 -6.30 -13.21 13.97
CA GLN A 83 -5.95 -14.51 14.56
C GLN A 83 -5.90 -14.41 16.09
N ARG A 84 -5.30 -13.35 16.65
CA ARG A 84 -5.28 -13.10 18.09
C ARG A 84 -6.69 -12.90 18.67
N PHE A 85 -7.53 -12.15 17.96
CA PHE A 85 -8.92 -11.94 18.36
C PHE A 85 -9.72 -13.26 18.35
N GLN A 86 -9.55 -14.10 17.32
CA GLN A 86 -10.19 -15.42 17.27
C GLN A 86 -9.72 -16.34 18.41
N LEU A 87 -8.42 -16.34 18.72
CA LEU A 87 -7.85 -17.13 19.81
C LEU A 87 -8.30 -16.64 21.20
N SER A 88 -8.67 -15.35 21.33
CA SER A 88 -9.15 -14.79 22.59
C SER A 88 -10.52 -15.32 23.03
N GLY A 89 -11.30 -15.90 22.10
CA GLY A 89 -12.66 -16.36 22.37
C GLY A 89 -13.67 -15.25 22.70
N GLN A 90 -13.28 -13.97 22.55
CA GLN A 90 -14.17 -12.83 22.75
C GLN A 90 -15.29 -12.84 21.71
N GLN A 91 -16.50 -12.45 22.12
CA GLN A 91 -17.58 -12.23 21.17
C GLN A 91 -17.36 -10.93 20.41
N VAL A 92 -17.64 -10.95 19.10
CA VAL A 92 -17.60 -9.76 18.26
C VAL A 92 -18.63 -8.75 18.75
N SER A 93 -18.19 -7.60 19.23
CA SER A 93 -19.07 -6.51 19.63
C SER A 93 -19.87 -5.96 18.44
N THR A 94 -20.99 -5.29 18.73
CA THR A 94 -21.76 -4.58 17.70
C THR A 94 -20.96 -3.47 17.02
N GLU A 95 -20.05 -2.81 17.75
CA GLU A 95 -19.16 -1.79 17.19
C GLU A 95 -18.18 -2.40 16.19
N LEU A 96 -17.53 -3.52 16.56
CA LEU A 96 -16.61 -4.22 15.67
C LEU A 96 -17.32 -4.74 14.41
N ARG A 97 -18.58 -5.19 14.51
CA ARG A 97 -19.38 -5.58 13.32
C ARG A 97 -19.63 -4.40 12.38
N THR A 98 -19.94 -3.22 12.92
CA THR A 98 -20.14 -2.01 12.12
C THR A 98 -18.85 -1.61 11.42
N VAL A 99 -17.73 -1.56 12.16
CA VAL A 99 -16.41 -1.25 11.61
C VAL A 99 -16.03 -2.25 10.51
N LEU A 100 -16.22 -3.55 10.73
CA LEU A 100 -15.93 -4.58 9.72
C LEU A 100 -16.77 -4.40 8.44
N LYS A 101 -18.04 -3.99 8.56
CA LYS A 101 -18.92 -3.76 7.41
C LYS A 101 -18.49 -2.53 6.61
N GLU A 102 -18.12 -1.44 7.29
CA GLU A 102 -17.57 -0.24 6.66
C GLU A 102 -16.23 -0.53 5.97
N GLN A 103 -15.40 -1.37 6.60
CA GLN A 103 -14.13 -1.85 6.04
C GLN A 103 -14.36 -2.72 4.80
N GLU A 104 -15.34 -3.63 4.83
CA GLU A 104 -15.70 -4.44 3.65
C GLU A 104 -16.12 -3.57 2.47
N GLN A 105 -16.92 -2.53 2.72
CA GLN A 105 -17.32 -1.58 1.68
C GLN A 105 -16.12 -0.82 1.11
N THR A 106 -15.20 -0.38 1.97
CA THR A 106 -13.98 0.33 1.58
C THR A 106 -13.05 -0.57 0.76
N LEU A 107 -12.88 -1.83 1.17
CA LEU A 107 -12.12 -2.85 0.44
C LEU A 107 -12.69 -3.10 -0.96
N ARG A 108 -14.03 -3.19 -1.09
CA ARG A 108 -14.70 -3.36 -2.39
C ARG A 108 -14.44 -2.17 -3.31
N GLN A 109 -14.60 -0.94 -2.81
CA GLN A 109 -14.31 0.27 -3.58
C GLN A 109 -12.85 0.32 -4.04
N MET A 110 -11.93 -0.09 -3.17
CA MET A 110 -10.53 -0.14 -3.52
C MET A 110 -10.20 -1.20 -4.57
N LEU A 111 -10.77 -2.40 -4.47
CA LEU A 111 -10.59 -3.44 -5.49
C LEU A 111 -11.02 -2.94 -6.87
N THR A 112 -12.14 -2.22 -6.95
CA THR A 112 -12.58 -1.55 -8.19
C THR A 112 -11.54 -0.54 -8.66
N CYS A 113 -11.03 0.32 -7.77
CA CYS A 113 -10.04 1.34 -8.13
C CYS A 113 -8.70 0.73 -8.60
N ILE A 114 -8.24 -0.37 -7.98
CA ILE A 114 -7.06 -1.12 -8.42
C ILE A 114 -7.28 -1.66 -9.83
N GLN A 115 -8.43 -2.31 -10.08
CA GLN A 115 -8.73 -2.89 -11.38
C GLN A 115 -8.77 -1.82 -12.47
N GLU A 116 -9.43 -0.68 -12.21
CA GLU A 116 -9.46 0.45 -13.14
C GLU A 116 -8.06 1.01 -13.41
N THR A 117 -7.22 1.12 -12.38
CA THR A 117 -5.84 1.60 -12.52
C THR A 117 -4.96 0.63 -13.29
N GLN A 118 -5.10 -0.68 -13.06
CA GLN A 118 -4.39 -1.72 -13.81
C GLN A 118 -4.71 -1.66 -15.30
N VAL A 119 -5.99 -1.55 -15.66
CA VAL A 119 -6.43 -1.39 -17.06
C VAL A 119 -5.82 -0.15 -17.69
N GLN A 120 -5.77 0.98 -16.97
CA GLN A 120 -5.18 2.22 -17.48
C GLN A 120 -3.65 2.15 -17.65
N LEU A 121 -2.95 1.51 -16.70
CA LEU A 121 -1.52 1.28 -16.80
C LEU A 121 -1.17 0.37 -17.98
N GLU A 122 -1.96 -0.69 -18.20
CA GLU A 122 -1.80 -1.55 -19.38
C GLU A 122 -2.07 -0.79 -20.68
N ALA A 123 -3.11 0.03 -20.72
CA ALA A 123 -3.42 0.87 -21.88
C ALA A 123 -2.26 1.82 -22.21
N ALA A 124 -1.70 2.49 -21.20
CA ALA A 124 -0.56 3.38 -21.41
C ALA A 124 0.71 2.64 -21.79
N ARG A 125 0.97 1.47 -21.21
CA ARG A 125 2.08 0.60 -21.62
C ARG A 125 1.98 0.25 -23.11
N ASN A 126 0.78 -0.09 -23.58
CA ASN A 126 0.52 -0.42 -24.98
C ASN A 126 0.70 0.78 -25.94
N VAL A 127 0.60 2.01 -25.44
CA VAL A 127 0.85 3.24 -26.22
C VAL A 127 2.33 3.66 -26.17
N LEU A 128 2.94 3.64 -24.98
CA LEU A 128 4.30 4.13 -24.74
C LEU A 128 5.36 3.21 -25.36
N ILE A 129 5.23 1.88 -25.25
CA ILE A 129 6.23 0.94 -25.78
C ILE A 129 6.42 1.12 -27.31
N PRO A 130 5.36 1.10 -28.14
CA PRO A 130 5.50 1.36 -29.57
C PRO A 130 6.02 2.77 -29.89
N GLY A 131 5.67 3.77 -29.07
CA GLY A 131 6.14 5.15 -29.23
C GLY A 131 7.66 5.27 -29.02
N ILE A 132 8.19 4.65 -27.97
CA ILE A 132 9.63 4.61 -27.66
C ILE A 132 10.39 3.88 -28.77
N GLU A 133 9.87 2.75 -29.25
CA GLU A 133 10.51 2.01 -30.35
C GLU A 133 10.56 2.79 -31.67
N ARG A 134 9.50 3.53 -32.00
CA ARG A 134 9.47 4.39 -33.19
C ARG A 134 10.48 5.54 -33.07
N GLU A 135 10.53 6.18 -31.91
CA GLU A 135 11.45 7.29 -31.66
C GLU A 135 12.92 6.82 -31.65
N SER A 136 13.19 5.65 -31.05
CA SER A 136 14.51 5.02 -31.09
C SER A 136 14.95 4.71 -32.52
N ARG A 137 14.06 4.10 -33.34
CA ARG A 137 14.33 3.87 -34.77
C ARG A 137 14.57 5.16 -35.54
N ARG A 138 13.79 6.21 -35.27
CA ARG A 138 13.94 7.54 -35.91
C ARG A 138 15.30 8.15 -35.60
N ARG A 139 15.74 8.13 -34.33
CA ARG A 139 17.05 8.63 -33.91
C ARG A 139 18.19 7.84 -34.54
N SER A 140 18.10 6.51 -34.56
CA SER A 140 19.11 5.65 -35.20
C SER A 140 19.23 5.90 -36.70
N MET A 141 18.09 6.06 -37.42
CA MET A 141 18.11 6.44 -38.84
C MET A 141 18.73 7.82 -39.04
N HIS A 142 18.39 8.81 -38.21
CA HIS A 142 18.93 10.15 -38.34
C HIS A 142 20.44 10.18 -38.09
N ALA A 143 20.93 9.44 -37.09
CA ALA A 143 22.35 9.30 -36.81
C ALA A 143 23.09 8.63 -37.98
N ALA A 144 22.54 7.53 -38.53
CA ALA A 144 23.11 6.86 -39.70
C ALA A 144 23.18 7.78 -40.93
N TYR A 145 22.14 8.58 -41.16
CA TYR A 145 22.08 9.54 -42.26
C TYR A 145 23.10 10.68 -42.10
N GLN A 146 23.25 11.22 -40.89
CA GLN A 146 24.27 12.23 -40.60
C GLN A 146 25.70 11.69 -40.78
N GLN A 147 25.91 10.41 -40.44
CA GLN A 147 27.20 9.76 -40.58
C GLN A 147 27.55 9.50 -42.05
N SER A 148 26.59 9.08 -42.87
CA SER A 148 26.80 8.90 -44.31
C SER A 148 27.08 10.21 -45.06
N MET A 149 26.48 11.32 -44.62
CA MET A 149 26.71 12.66 -45.21
C MET A 149 28.07 13.27 -44.84
N ARG A 150 28.76 12.76 -43.81
CA ARG A 150 30.12 13.18 -43.44
C ARG A 150 31.22 12.39 -44.16
N THR A 151 30.88 11.23 -44.69
CA THR A 151 31.82 10.33 -45.40
C THR A 151 31.79 10.51 -46.93
N LEU A 152 30.91 11.39 -47.43
CA LEU A 152 30.86 11.90 -48.80
C LEU A 152 31.64 13.22 -48.88
#